data_AF-A0A382EIE0-F1
#
_entry.id   AF-A0A382EIE0-F1
#
_cell.length_a   1.000
_cell.length_b   1.000
_cell.length_c   1.000
_cell.angle_alpha   90.00
_cell.angle_beta   90.00
_cell.angle_gamma   90.00
#
_symmetry.space_group_name_H-M   'P 1'
#
loop_
_entity.id
_entity.type
_entity.pdbx_description
1 polymer ?
#
loop_
_entity_poly.entity_id
_entity_poly.type
_entity_poly.pdbx_seq_one_letter_code
_entity_poly.pdbx_strand_id
1 'polypeptide(L)'
;MINKTTNLIFCLTLQLGIDSLQGEQLNKFPPISSIHKEISRDACGKNDKMDLVERPVIPFSFDTYNRIDRDTTYTFDYLNTLNYDELIDLIITLDWWEIDGLFEYSDDSYEFYSDTLRMQALFDAVEERGNIYTVDAELGIGVLVELIRSGFYLAFYYDDLNFLRDFDFMDNTIPGMDAISNNPNFGLGTDVQTSVVKAFGAYQGIGMSSIHSL
;
A
#
# COMPACT_ATOMS: atom_id res chain seq x y z
N MET A 1 68.86 -38.03 -8.88
CA MET A 1 67.86 -37.00 -8.51
C MET A 1 68.43 -35.64 -8.92
N ILE A 2 68.63 -35.36 -10.21
CA ILE A 2 67.70 -34.72 -11.18
C ILE A 2 67.14 -33.40 -10.60
N ASN A 3 67.90 -32.28 -10.70
CA ASN A 3 67.86 -31.20 -11.74
C ASN A 3 66.65 -30.25 -11.54
N LYS A 4 66.70 -28.91 -11.64
CA LYS A 4 67.70 -27.94 -12.15
C LYS A 4 67.14 -26.50 -11.93
N THR A 5 68.00 -25.50 -11.70
CA THR A 5 67.98 -24.08 -12.23
C THR A 5 66.66 -23.28 -12.27
N THR A 6 66.51 -22.12 -11.62
CA THR A 6 67.02 -20.77 -11.96
C THR A 6 66.90 -20.36 -13.44
N ASN A 7 66.07 -19.35 -13.72
CA ASN A 7 66.14 -18.26 -14.75
C ASN A 7 64.72 -17.93 -15.25
N LEU A 8 64.28 -16.67 -15.18
CA LEU A 8 64.59 -15.54 -16.08
C LEU A 8 63.89 -15.71 -17.44
N ILE A 9 63.42 -14.57 -17.99
CA ILE A 9 62.91 -14.32 -19.35
C ILE A 9 61.37 -14.22 -19.39
N PHE A 10 60.72 -13.28 -20.07
CA PHE A 10 61.03 -11.99 -20.71
C PHE A 10 59.68 -11.57 -21.34
N CYS A 11 59.44 -10.27 -21.47
CA CYS A 11 58.33 -9.73 -22.25
C CYS A 11 58.25 -10.36 -23.65
N LEU A 12 57.05 -10.72 -24.11
CA LEU A 12 56.75 -10.73 -25.53
C LEU A 12 55.30 -10.27 -25.75
N THR A 13 55.17 -8.98 -26.07
CA THR A 13 54.04 -8.40 -26.79
C THR A 13 54.10 -8.81 -28.26
N LEU A 14 53.00 -9.32 -28.81
CA LEU A 14 52.48 -9.05 -30.17
C LEU A 14 51.14 -9.81 -30.28
N GLN A 15 49.99 -9.16 -30.11
CA GLN A 15 49.23 -8.46 -31.14
C GLN A 15 48.89 -9.34 -32.35
N LEU A 16 47.62 -9.75 -32.46
CA LEU A 16 46.66 -9.34 -33.50
C LEU A 16 45.48 -10.34 -33.54
N GLY A 17 44.26 -9.81 -33.56
CA GLY A 17 43.04 -10.59 -33.83
C GLY A 17 41.90 -10.42 -32.83
N ILE A 18 41.67 -9.22 -32.31
CA ILE A 18 40.31 -8.85 -31.86
C ILE A 18 39.72 -8.00 -32.98
N ASP A 19 39.14 -8.67 -33.97
CA ASP A 19 38.23 -8.03 -34.90
C ASP A 19 36.80 -8.24 -34.41
N SER A 20 36.04 -7.15 -34.42
CA SER A 20 34.60 -7.06 -34.23
C SER A 20 34.07 -7.04 -32.79
N LEU A 21 34.32 -5.91 -32.11
CA LEU A 21 33.28 -5.28 -31.28
C LEU A 21 32.45 -4.36 -32.19
N GLN A 22 31.46 -4.93 -32.86
CA GLN A 22 30.35 -4.17 -33.45
C GLN A 22 29.12 -5.07 -33.59
N GLY A 23 28.26 -5.01 -32.59
CA GLY A 23 26.89 -5.50 -32.62
C GLY A 23 26.07 -4.58 -31.72
N GLU A 24 25.45 -3.59 -32.35
CA GLU A 24 24.64 -2.53 -31.74
C GLU A 24 23.53 -3.11 -30.84
N GLN A 25 23.57 -2.79 -29.54
CA GLN A 25 22.35 -2.74 -28.73
C GLN A 25 21.66 -1.42 -29.06
N LEU A 26 20.72 -1.50 -29.99
CA LEU A 26 19.86 -0.40 -30.41
C LEU A 26 18.82 -0.14 -29.30
N ASN A 27 19.23 0.55 -28.24
CA ASN A 27 18.33 1.29 -27.36
C ASN A 27 18.92 2.67 -27.12
N LYS A 28 18.89 3.49 -28.17
CA LYS A 28 19.06 4.94 -28.03
C LYS A 28 17.82 5.47 -27.32
N PHE A 29 17.92 5.73 -26.02
CA PHE A 29 17.05 6.74 -25.42
C PHE A 29 17.29 8.06 -26.16
N PRO A 30 16.24 8.76 -26.61
CA PRO A 30 16.42 10.03 -27.29
C PRO A 30 17.08 11.03 -26.33
N PRO A 31 17.97 11.90 -26.83
CA PRO A 31 18.52 12.98 -26.02
C PRO A 31 17.38 13.87 -25.52
N ILE A 32 17.46 14.29 -24.26
CA ILE A 32 16.48 15.08 -23.51
C ILE A 32 16.03 16.35 -24.29
N SER A 33 16.85 16.83 -25.23
CA SER A 33 16.52 17.94 -26.14
C SER A 33 15.39 17.67 -27.13
N SER A 34 14.92 16.43 -27.30
CA SER A 34 13.85 16.07 -28.23
C SER A 34 12.46 15.96 -27.59
N ILE A 35 12.34 16.11 -26.26
CA ILE A 35 11.03 16.14 -25.56
C ILE A 35 10.46 17.57 -25.49
N HIS A 36 11.27 18.58 -25.80
CA HIS A 36 10.83 19.98 -25.85
C HIS A 36 10.30 20.40 -27.24
N LYS A 37 9.28 19.71 -27.74
CA LYS A 37 8.43 20.27 -28.80
C LYS A 37 6.97 20.24 -28.37
N GLU A 38 6.55 21.42 -27.90
CA GLU A 38 5.17 21.91 -27.76
C GLU A 38 4.25 21.17 -26.78
N ILE A 39 4.55 21.29 -25.48
CA ILE A 39 3.47 21.75 -24.59
C ILE A 39 3.67 23.25 -24.47
N SER A 40 2.84 24.00 -25.20
CA SER A 40 2.79 25.45 -25.11
C SER A 40 2.56 25.85 -23.64
N ARG A 41 3.48 26.65 -23.09
CA ARG A 41 3.35 27.23 -21.74
C ARG A 41 2.19 28.23 -21.63
N ASP A 42 1.46 28.51 -22.71
CA ASP A 42 0.31 29.42 -22.73
C ASP A 42 -1.04 28.72 -22.45
N ALA A 43 -1.10 27.41 -22.26
CA ALA A 43 -2.36 26.72 -21.99
C ALA A 43 -2.81 26.77 -20.51
N CYS A 44 -1.99 27.28 -19.59
CA CYS A 44 -2.33 27.36 -18.16
C CYS A 44 -2.56 28.79 -17.65
N GLY A 45 -2.64 29.79 -18.55
CA GLY A 45 -2.62 31.21 -18.18
C GLY A 45 -3.73 32.07 -18.80
N LYS A 46 -4.92 31.53 -19.07
CA LYS A 46 -6.05 32.32 -19.61
C LYS A 46 -7.39 32.07 -18.93
N ASN A 47 -7.37 31.71 -17.66
CA ASN A 47 -8.58 31.69 -16.84
C ASN A 47 -8.38 32.68 -15.69
N ASP A 48 -8.71 33.95 -15.90
CA ASP A 48 -8.88 34.96 -14.82
C ASP A 48 -10.11 34.68 -13.94
N LYS A 49 -10.51 33.41 -13.84
CA LYS A 49 -11.48 32.95 -12.86
C LYS A 49 -10.71 32.18 -11.81
N MET A 50 -10.52 32.84 -10.67
CA MET A 50 -10.36 32.16 -9.41
C MET A 50 -11.69 31.44 -9.14
N ASP A 51 -11.94 30.35 -9.86
CA ASP A 51 -12.99 29.39 -9.50
C ASP A 51 -12.47 28.80 -8.19
N LEU A 52 -12.99 29.34 -7.09
CA LEU A 52 -13.11 28.59 -5.86
C LEU A 52 -13.83 27.30 -6.27
N VAL A 53 -13.08 26.22 -6.46
CA VAL A 53 -13.65 24.90 -6.64
C VAL A 53 -14.39 24.64 -5.33
N GLU A 54 -15.70 24.88 -5.37
CA GLU A 54 -16.58 24.55 -4.27
C GLU A 54 -16.34 23.07 -3.99
N ARG A 55 -15.97 22.75 -2.74
CA ARG A 55 -15.70 21.36 -2.35
C ARG A 55 -16.90 20.55 -2.84
N PRO A 56 -16.69 19.47 -3.61
CA PRO A 56 -17.80 18.68 -4.10
C PRO A 56 -18.65 18.29 -2.89
N VAL A 57 -19.94 18.63 -2.92
CA VAL A 57 -20.88 18.13 -1.94
C VAL A 57 -20.92 16.62 -2.17
N ILE A 58 -20.20 15.88 -1.33
CA ILE A 58 -20.31 14.42 -1.29
C ILE A 58 -21.78 14.14 -0.98
N PRO A 59 -22.55 13.49 -1.87
CA PRO A 59 -23.91 13.11 -1.54
C PRO A 59 -23.87 12.23 -0.29
N PHE A 60 -24.55 12.67 0.76
CA PHE A 60 -24.66 12.01 2.08
C PHE A 60 -25.30 10.61 2.03
N SER A 61 -25.59 10.09 0.84
CA SER A 61 -26.24 8.80 0.67
C SER A 61 -25.43 7.99 -0.32
N PHE A 62 -24.44 7.26 0.20
CA PHE A 62 -24.16 5.96 -0.38
C PHE A 62 -25.43 5.15 -0.21
N ASP A 63 -26.09 4.80 -1.31
CA ASP A 63 -27.33 4.01 -1.29
C ASP A 63 -27.00 2.65 -0.65
N THR A 64 -27.27 2.54 0.65
CA THR A 64 -27.05 1.34 1.44
C THR A 64 -27.98 0.28 0.88
N TYR A 65 -27.45 -0.61 0.03
CA TYR A 65 -28.12 -1.84 -0.33
C TYR A 65 -28.60 -2.52 0.95
N ASN A 66 -29.91 -2.50 1.19
CA ASN A 66 -30.65 -3.22 2.23
C ASN A 66 -29.78 -3.62 3.44
N ARG A 67 -29.57 -2.69 4.38
CA ARG A 67 -28.99 -2.99 5.69
C ARG A 67 -29.86 -4.09 6.30
N ILE A 68 -29.37 -5.33 6.26
CA ILE A 68 -29.95 -6.41 7.04
C ILE A 68 -29.65 -5.99 8.47
N ASP A 69 -30.68 -5.53 9.19
CA ASP A 69 -30.61 -5.31 10.64
C ASP A 69 -30.23 -6.66 11.27
N ARG A 70 -28.94 -6.84 11.54
CA ARG A 70 -28.41 -7.92 12.37
C ARG A 70 -28.10 -7.28 13.72
N ASP A 71 -28.57 -7.91 14.80
CA ASP A 71 -28.58 -7.42 16.19
C ASP A 71 -27.18 -7.19 16.84
N THR A 72 -26.09 -7.19 16.08
CA THR A 72 -24.73 -6.97 16.64
C THR A 72 -23.96 -5.97 15.80
N THR A 73 -24.11 -4.69 16.13
CA THR A 73 -23.21 -3.62 15.68
C THR A 73 -22.24 -3.28 16.79
N TYR A 74 -20.93 -3.29 16.51
CA TYR A 74 -19.88 -2.91 17.43
C TYR A 74 -19.58 -1.42 17.28
N THR A 75 -19.61 -0.67 18.36
CA THR A 75 -19.32 0.77 18.37
C THR A 75 -17.85 1.03 18.70
N PHE A 76 -17.31 2.17 18.27
CA PHE A 76 -15.96 2.58 18.68
C PHE A 76 -15.81 2.72 20.18
N ASP A 77 -16.85 3.18 20.90
CA ASP A 77 -16.87 3.19 22.37
C ASP A 77 -16.54 1.81 22.95
N TYR A 78 -17.20 0.75 22.48
CA TYR A 78 -16.89 -0.61 22.92
C TYR A 78 -15.49 -1.07 22.48
N LEU A 79 -15.12 -0.82 21.21
CA LEU A 79 -13.81 -1.21 20.69
C LEU A 79 -12.65 -0.54 21.44
N ASN A 80 -12.83 0.69 21.93
CA ASN A 80 -11.88 1.42 22.77
C ASN A 80 -11.65 0.74 24.14
N THR A 81 -12.57 -0.11 24.60
CA THR A 81 -12.43 -0.82 25.88
C THR A 81 -11.56 -2.07 25.81
N LEU A 82 -11.32 -2.59 24.61
CA LEU A 82 -10.59 -3.83 24.39
C LEU A 82 -9.07 -3.58 24.41
N ASN A 83 -8.32 -4.55 24.93
CA ASN A 83 -6.88 -4.55 24.67
C ASN A 83 -6.61 -4.96 23.21
N TYR A 84 -5.40 -4.72 22.71
CA TYR A 84 -5.12 -4.88 21.28
C TYR A 84 -5.29 -6.32 20.79
N ASP A 85 -4.92 -7.34 21.58
CA ASP A 85 -5.11 -8.74 21.18
C ASP A 85 -6.60 -9.09 21.09
N GLU A 86 -7.39 -8.70 22.10
CA GLU A 86 -8.84 -8.89 22.13
C GLU A 86 -9.55 -8.17 20.98
N LEU A 87 -9.08 -6.94 20.67
CA LEU A 87 -9.58 -6.16 19.55
C LEU A 87 -9.33 -6.89 18.23
N ILE A 88 -8.09 -7.32 17.97
CA ILE A 88 -7.75 -8.02 16.72
C ILE A 88 -8.52 -9.33 16.60
N ASP A 89 -8.59 -10.12 17.67
CA ASP A 89 -9.35 -11.38 17.71
C ASP A 89 -10.83 -11.18 17.40
N LEU A 90 -11.42 -10.08 17.87
CA LEU A 90 -12.79 -9.71 17.53
C LEU A 90 -12.89 -9.30 16.05
N ILE A 91 -12.10 -8.32 15.62
CA ILE A 91 -12.22 -7.68 14.29
C ILE A 91 -12.15 -8.71 13.15
N ILE A 92 -11.29 -9.72 13.26
CA ILE A 92 -11.11 -10.74 12.21
C ILE A 92 -12.32 -11.67 12.04
N THR A 93 -13.29 -11.62 12.95
CA THR A 93 -14.53 -12.42 12.90
C THR A 93 -15.71 -11.64 12.31
N LEU A 94 -15.54 -10.34 12.11
CA LEU A 94 -16.61 -9.44 11.67
C LEU A 94 -16.62 -9.29 10.15
N ASP A 95 -17.75 -8.83 9.64
CA ASP A 95 -17.81 -8.06 8.42
C ASP A 95 -17.62 -6.56 8.73
N TRP A 96 -16.98 -5.78 7.86
CA TRP A 96 -16.66 -4.37 8.16
C TRP A 96 -17.89 -3.49 8.44
N TRP A 97 -19.05 -3.82 7.88
CA TRP A 97 -20.31 -3.10 8.12
C TRP A 97 -20.93 -3.39 9.48
N GLU A 98 -20.41 -4.36 10.23
CA GLU A 98 -20.79 -4.65 11.62
C GLU A 98 -20.12 -3.68 12.61
N ILE A 99 -19.22 -2.80 12.14
CA ILE A 99 -18.63 -1.72 12.93
C ILE A 99 -19.45 -0.44 12.68
N ASP A 100 -20.20 -0.02 13.70
CA ASP A 100 -21.08 1.15 13.59
C ASP A 100 -20.25 2.43 13.49
N GLY A 101 -20.63 3.30 12.55
CA GLY A 101 -19.93 4.56 12.32
C GLY A 101 -18.49 4.41 11.82
N LEU A 102 -18.13 3.28 11.18
CA LEU A 102 -16.76 3.01 10.71
C LEU A 102 -16.10 4.19 9.96
N PHE A 103 -16.87 4.88 9.10
CA PHE A 103 -16.41 6.05 8.32
C PHE A 103 -16.95 7.38 8.87
N GLU A 104 -17.47 7.39 10.10
CA GLU A 104 -18.02 8.57 10.75
C GLU A 104 -17.03 9.13 11.77
N TYR A 105 -16.86 10.45 11.76
CA TYR A 105 -16.02 11.13 12.73
C TYR A 105 -16.81 11.40 14.01
N SER A 106 -16.30 10.91 15.14
CA SER A 106 -16.84 11.10 16.48
C SER A 106 -15.69 11.19 17.49
N ASP A 107 -15.99 11.55 18.73
CA ASP A 107 -15.01 11.50 19.82
C ASP A 107 -14.43 10.09 19.99
N ASP A 108 -15.27 9.05 19.86
CA ASP A 108 -14.86 7.65 20.01
C ASP A 108 -13.98 7.17 18.85
N SER A 109 -14.32 7.53 17.60
CA SER A 109 -13.49 7.16 16.44
C SER A 109 -12.19 7.96 16.40
N TYR A 110 -12.20 9.21 16.87
CA TYR A 110 -10.97 9.97 17.12
C TYR A 110 -10.10 9.29 18.19
N GLU A 111 -10.65 8.90 19.33
CA GLU A 111 -9.91 8.16 20.37
C GLU A 111 -9.32 6.86 19.81
N PHE A 112 -10.10 6.15 19.00
CA PHE A 112 -9.65 4.90 18.38
C PHE A 112 -8.46 5.10 17.46
N TYR A 113 -8.56 6.04 16.52
CA TYR A 113 -7.54 6.25 15.48
C TYR A 113 -6.35 7.10 15.93
N SER A 114 -6.49 7.89 16.99
CA SER A 114 -5.39 8.67 17.57
C SER A 114 -4.44 7.85 18.44
N ASP A 115 -4.85 6.63 18.84
CA ASP A 115 -3.99 5.65 19.50
C ASP A 115 -3.00 5.03 18.51
N THR A 116 -1.77 5.56 18.48
CA THR A 116 -0.73 5.10 17.56
C THR A 116 -0.28 3.67 17.78
N LEU A 117 -0.35 3.16 19.02
CA LEU A 117 0.02 1.77 19.31
C LEU A 117 -1.05 0.80 18.82
N ARG A 118 -2.32 1.20 18.89
CA ARG A 118 -3.42 0.44 18.29
C ARG A 118 -3.33 0.41 16.77
N MET A 119 -3.03 1.54 16.15
CA MET A 119 -2.79 1.60 14.71
C MET A 119 -1.62 0.69 14.31
N GLN A 120 -0.54 0.67 15.10
CA GLN A 120 0.56 -0.27 14.88
C GLN A 120 0.11 -1.73 15.00
N ALA A 121 -0.67 -2.08 16.03
CA ALA A 121 -1.20 -3.43 16.19
C ALA A 121 -2.08 -3.86 14.99
N LEU A 122 -2.85 -2.95 14.41
CA LEU A 122 -3.63 -3.20 13.19
C LEU A 122 -2.71 -3.45 11.99
N PHE A 123 -1.64 -2.68 11.81
CA PHE A 123 -0.65 -2.91 10.75
C PHE A 123 0.07 -4.26 10.90
N ASP A 124 0.53 -4.57 12.11
CA ASP A 124 1.19 -5.83 12.44
C ASP A 124 0.26 -7.03 12.20
N ALA A 125 -1.03 -6.90 12.54
CA ALA A 125 -2.03 -7.94 12.29
C ALA A 125 -2.22 -8.22 10.79
N VAL A 126 -2.20 -7.19 9.94
CA VAL A 126 -2.25 -7.35 8.47
C VAL A 126 -0.98 -8.04 7.97
N GLU A 127 0.20 -7.65 8.45
CA GLU A 127 1.47 -8.30 8.10
C GLU A 127 1.45 -9.80 8.47
N GLU A 128 1.11 -10.12 9.71
CA GLU A 128 1.05 -11.51 10.18
C GLU A 128 0.16 -12.37 9.28
N ARG A 129 -1.06 -11.90 8.99
CA ARG A 129 -2.06 -12.63 8.19
C ARG A 129 -1.69 -12.67 6.72
N GLY A 130 -1.11 -11.58 6.19
CA GLY A 130 -0.55 -11.53 4.85
C GLY A 130 0.45 -12.65 4.60
N ASN A 131 1.28 -12.97 5.58
CA ASN A 131 2.28 -14.04 5.48
C ASN A 131 1.69 -15.46 5.46
N ILE A 132 0.47 -15.68 5.98
CA ILE A 132 -0.05 -17.04 6.26
C ILE A 132 -1.42 -17.37 5.65
N TYR A 133 -2.11 -16.42 5.00
CA TYR A 133 -3.39 -16.73 4.35
C TYR A 133 -3.24 -17.84 3.30
N THR A 134 -4.34 -18.56 3.08
CA THR A 134 -4.38 -19.70 2.15
C THR A 134 -5.46 -19.49 1.10
N VAL A 135 -5.54 -20.38 0.12
CA VAL A 135 -6.60 -20.37 -0.90
C VAL A 135 -8.00 -20.59 -0.33
N ASP A 136 -8.11 -21.09 0.91
CA ASP A 136 -9.36 -21.44 1.59
C ASP A 136 -9.66 -20.53 2.80
N ALA A 137 -8.69 -19.74 3.26
CA ALA A 137 -8.84 -18.89 4.45
C ALA A 137 -8.19 -17.52 4.25
N GLU A 138 -9.02 -16.47 4.26
CA GLU A 138 -8.60 -15.07 4.12
C GLU A 138 -8.03 -14.48 5.43
N LEU A 139 -8.41 -15.07 6.58
CA LEU A 139 -7.92 -14.72 7.92
C LEU A 139 -8.23 -13.28 8.36
N GLY A 140 -9.27 -12.65 7.80
CA GLY A 140 -9.73 -11.32 8.23
C GLY A 140 -8.93 -10.16 7.66
N ILE A 141 -8.06 -10.40 6.66
CA ILE A 141 -7.27 -9.35 5.99
C ILE A 141 -8.18 -8.23 5.48
N GLY A 142 -9.30 -8.56 4.84
CA GLY A 142 -10.22 -7.58 4.29
C GLY A 142 -10.79 -6.62 5.33
N VAL A 143 -11.23 -7.13 6.48
CA VAL A 143 -11.85 -6.29 7.51
C VAL A 143 -10.81 -5.45 8.26
N LEU A 144 -9.62 -6.00 8.52
CA LEU A 144 -8.50 -5.22 9.07
C LEU A 144 -8.12 -4.07 8.14
N VAL A 145 -8.01 -4.34 6.83
CA VAL A 145 -7.72 -3.30 5.83
C VAL A 145 -8.82 -2.26 5.77
N GLU A 146 -10.10 -2.64 5.79
CA GLU A 146 -11.21 -1.67 5.79
C GLU A 146 -11.23 -0.79 7.05
N LEU A 147 -10.94 -1.37 8.21
CA LEU A 147 -10.83 -0.62 9.46
C LEU A 147 -9.70 0.43 9.38
N ILE A 148 -8.51 0.02 8.95
CA ILE A 148 -7.39 0.93 8.71
C ILE A 148 -7.75 2.00 7.69
N ARG A 149 -8.32 1.59 6.54
CA ARG A 149 -8.72 2.48 5.45
C ARG A 149 -9.68 3.56 5.92
N SER A 150 -10.57 3.25 6.85
CA SER A 150 -11.49 4.22 7.42
C SER A 150 -10.79 5.25 8.33
N GLY A 151 -9.78 4.87 9.11
CA GLY A 151 -8.94 5.81 9.85
C GLY A 151 -8.21 6.81 8.93
N PHE A 152 -7.61 6.31 7.85
CA PHE A 152 -6.98 7.15 6.81
C PHE A 152 -7.98 8.05 6.09
N TYR A 153 -9.19 7.55 5.82
CA TYR A 153 -10.27 8.34 5.26
C TYR A 153 -10.64 9.51 6.19
N LEU A 154 -10.80 9.25 7.49
CA LEU A 154 -11.10 10.31 8.46
C LEU A 154 -9.97 11.34 8.54
N ALA A 155 -8.70 10.90 8.57
CA ALA A 155 -7.56 11.79 8.54
C ALA A 155 -7.47 12.68 7.29
N PHE A 156 -8.06 12.26 6.17
CA PHE A 156 -8.11 13.12 4.98
C PHE A 156 -9.04 14.32 5.16
N TYR A 157 -10.14 14.16 5.92
CA TYR A 157 -11.16 15.18 6.09
C TYR A 157 -11.03 15.98 7.41
N TYR A 158 -10.39 15.42 8.44
CA TYR A 158 -10.32 15.99 9.78
C TYR A 158 -8.86 16.15 10.25
N ASP A 159 -8.48 17.38 10.56
CA ASP A 159 -7.08 17.73 10.81
C ASP A 159 -6.50 17.10 12.09
N ASP A 160 -7.35 16.73 13.05
CA ASP A 160 -6.94 16.15 14.33
C ASP A 160 -6.29 14.76 14.19
N LEU A 161 -6.51 14.09 13.05
CA LEU A 161 -5.91 12.80 12.70
C LEU A 161 -4.83 12.91 11.60
N ASN A 162 -4.42 14.12 11.21
CA ASN A 162 -3.51 14.32 10.07
C ASN A 162 -2.18 13.56 10.20
N PHE A 163 -1.72 13.22 11.41
CA PHE A 163 -0.50 12.43 11.60
C PHE A 163 -0.56 11.07 10.89
N LEU A 164 -1.77 10.49 10.72
CA LEU A 164 -1.93 9.26 9.95
C LEU A 164 -1.46 9.45 8.50
N ARG A 165 -1.55 10.66 7.96
CA ARG A 165 -1.17 11.00 6.57
C ARG A 165 0.28 11.48 6.44
N ASP A 166 1.03 11.52 7.54
CA ASP A 166 2.46 11.78 7.47
C ASP A 166 3.14 10.58 6.80
N PHE A 167 4.01 10.83 5.82
CA PHE A 167 4.64 9.75 5.05
C PHE A 167 5.39 8.75 5.93
N ASP A 168 6.08 9.24 6.97
CA ASP A 168 6.78 8.38 7.94
C ASP A 168 5.82 7.47 8.71
N PHE A 169 4.57 7.89 8.94
CA PHE A 169 3.57 7.05 9.59
C PHE A 169 2.92 6.08 8.58
N MET A 170 2.69 6.55 7.35
CA MET A 170 2.18 5.72 6.25
C MET A 170 3.12 4.58 5.87
N ASP A 171 4.43 4.73 6.10
CA ASP A 171 5.41 3.67 5.87
C ASP A 171 5.08 2.37 6.65
N ASN A 172 4.34 2.45 7.75
CA ASN A 172 3.89 1.27 8.49
C ASN A 172 2.92 0.38 7.71
N THR A 173 2.38 0.83 6.57
CA THR A 173 1.57 -0.04 5.70
C THR A 173 2.42 -0.95 4.82
N ILE A 174 3.70 -0.62 4.61
CA ILE A 174 4.59 -1.34 3.69
C ILE A 174 4.78 -2.81 4.09
N PRO A 175 5.09 -3.16 5.36
CA PRO A 175 5.27 -4.57 5.75
C PRO A 175 4.03 -5.43 5.47
N GLY A 176 2.83 -4.89 5.77
CA GLY A 176 1.56 -5.57 5.48
C GLY A 176 1.33 -5.82 4.00
N MET A 177 1.60 -4.82 3.15
CA MET A 177 1.50 -4.97 1.70
C MET A 177 2.50 -5.99 1.15
N ASP A 178 3.76 -5.91 1.58
CA ASP A 178 4.81 -6.83 1.16
C ASP A 178 4.51 -8.26 1.62
N ALA A 179 3.94 -8.46 2.82
CA ALA A 179 3.52 -9.77 3.29
C ALA A 179 2.40 -10.37 2.42
N ILE A 180 1.38 -9.58 2.09
CA ILE A 180 0.27 -10.03 1.23
C ILE A 180 0.75 -10.41 -0.16
N SER A 181 1.56 -9.55 -0.78
CA SER A 181 2.00 -9.71 -2.18
C SER A 181 3.04 -10.82 -2.36
N ASN A 182 3.87 -11.08 -1.34
CA ASN A 182 4.87 -12.16 -1.38
C ASN A 182 4.33 -13.53 -1.00
N ASN A 183 3.11 -13.63 -0.46
CA ASN A 183 2.49 -14.91 -0.16
C ASN A 183 2.28 -15.72 -1.46
N PRO A 184 2.67 -17.02 -1.51
CA PRO A 184 2.49 -17.85 -2.70
C PRO A 184 1.05 -17.97 -3.22
N ASN A 185 0.06 -17.65 -2.37
CA ASN A 185 -1.35 -17.65 -2.71
C ASN A 185 -1.82 -16.32 -3.30
N PHE A 186 -0.95 -15.33 -3.48
CA PHE A 186 -1.31 -14.03 -4.04
C PHE A 186 -1.60 -14.13 -5.54
N GLY A 187 -2.86 -13.91 -5.90
CA GLY A 187 -3.31 -13.98 -7.28
C GLY A 187 -4.82 -14.08 -7.39
N LEU A 188 -5.30 -14.31 -8.61
CA LEU A 188 -6.71 -14.59 -8.87
C LEU A 188 -6.90 -16.11 -8.99
N GLY A 189 -8.02 -16.63 -8.50
CA GLY A 189 -8.31 -18.07 -8.59
C GLY A 189 -9.53 -18.48 -7.79
N THR A 190 -9.41 -18.47 -6.46
CA THR A 190 -10.53 -18.70 -5.53
C THR A 190 -11.20 -17.39 -5.11
N ASP A 191 -12.37 -17.48 -4.48
CA ASP A 191 -13.06 -16.33 -3.90
C ASP A 191 -12.22 -15.67 -2.80
N VAL A 192 -11.52 -16.48 -1.98
CA VAL A 192 -10.60 -15.99 -0.94
C VAL A 192 -9.43 -15.22 -1.56
N GLN A 193 -8.75 -15.80 -2.56
CA GLN A 193 -7.65 -15.11 -3.24
C GLN A 193 -8.13 -13.80 -3.88
N THR A 194 -9.31 -13.81 -4.50
CA THR A 194 -9.93 -12.60 -5.08
C THR A 194 -10.25 -11.56 -4.00
N SER A 195 -10.71 -11.98 -2.82
CA SER A 195 -10.94 -11.09 -1.67
C SER A 195 -9.63 -10.44 -1.21
N VAL A 196 -8.58 -11.23 -1.04
CA VAL A 196 -7.25 -10.72 -0.62
C VAL A 196 -6.68 -9.74 -1.65
N VAL A 197 -6.80 -10.01 -2.95
CA VAL A 197 -6.36 -9.07 -4.00
C VAL A 197 -7.15 -7.75 -3.95
N LYS A 198 -8.46 -7.79 -3.67
CA LYS A 198 -9.26 -6.57 -3.49
C LYS A 198 -8.81 -5.79 -2.25
N ALA A 199 -8.59 -6.47 -1.13
CA ALA A 199 -8.10 -5.86 0.10
C ALA A 199 -6.72 -5.23 -0.14
N PHE A 200 -5.80 -5.93 -0.80
CA PHE A 200 -4.49 -5.41 -1.18
C PHE A 200 -4.61 -4.11 -2.00
N GLY A 201 -5.43 -4.09 -3.05
CA GLY A 201 -5.63 -2.87 -3.85
C GLY A 201 -6.25 -1.71 -3.06
N ALA A 202 -7.17 -2.00 -2.14
CA ALA A 202 -7.73 -0.99 -1.23
C ALA A 202 -6.66 -0.45 -0.27
N TYR A 203 -5.79 -1.32 0.24
CA TYR A 203 -4.70 -0.95 1.14
C TYR A 203 -3.68 -0.06 0.44
N GLN A 204 -3.28 -0.41 -0.79
CA GLN A 204 -2.41 0.41 -1.64
C GLN A 204 -2.98 1.81 -1.89
N GLY A 205 -4.31 1.92 -2.01
CA GLY A 205 -4.98 3.20 -2.27
C GLY A 205 -4.91 4.20 -1.12
N ILE A 206 -4.58 3.78 0.11
CA ILE A 206 -4.53 4.64 1.29
C ILE A 206 -3.16 4.75 1.96
N GLY A 207 -2.23 3.86 1.66
CA GLY A 207 -0.92 3.77 2.31
C GLY A 207 0.27 4.09 1.39
N MET A 208 1.47 3.71 1.84
CA MET A 208 2.67 3.64 1.01
C MET A 208 2.93 2.21 0.56
N SER A 209 3.40 2.05 -0.68
CA SER A 209 3.78 0.75 -1.26
C SER A 209 5.27 0.72 -1.58
N SER A 210 5.91 -0.41 -1.31
CA SER A 210 7.27 -0.66 -1.78
C SER A 210 7.28 -1.00 -3.28
N ILE A 211 8.47 -0.94 -3.90
CA ILE A 211 8.66 -1.39 -5.28
C ILE A 211 8.40 -2.89 -5.48
N HIS A 212 8.45 -3.70 -4.42
CA HIS A 212 8.17 -5.13 -4.50
C HIS A 212 6.67 -5.43 -4.62
N SER A 213 5.85 -4.47 -4.19
CA SER A 213 4.40 -4.56 -4.18
C SER A 213 3.73 -3.76 -5.32
N LEU A 214 4.49 -3.37 -6.37
CA LEU A 214 4.00 -2.62 -7.55
C LEU A 214 3.92 -3.47 -8.82
#